data_AF-A0A2V7RBT7-F1
#
_entry.id   AF-A0A2V7RBT7-F1
#
_cell.length_a   1.000
_cell.length_b   1.000
_cell.length_c   1.000
_cell.angle_alpha   90.00
_cell.angle_beta   90.00
_cell.angle_gamma   90.00
#
_symmetry.space_group_name_H-M   'P 1'
#
loop_
_entity.id
_entity.type
_entity.pdbx_description
1 polymer ?
#
loop_
_entity_poly.entity_id
_entity_poly.type
_entity_poly.pdbx_seq_one_letter_code
_entity_poly.pdbx_strand_id
1 'polypeptide(L)'
;MAREGRDADRYGALAPQEGRRTRHISTARETRRVVGRLRKPHGQHGEVAVIPLVENPGTVFVPKARVYVLNEERTVLAGPLVVARRRSYHREWLLGFEGVTSRAAVESWRDQLVAVDE
;
A
#
# COMPACT_ATOMS: atom_id res chain seq x y z
N MET A 1 -49.23 58.67 15.73
CA MET A 1 -48.80 58.60 17.14
C MET A 1 -47.97 57.33 17.29
N ALA A 2 -46.73 57.49 17.75
CA ALA A 2 -45.77 56.41 17.99
C ALA A 2 -45.95 55.82 19.40
N ARG A 3 -45.62 54.53 19.56
CA ARG A 3 -45.08 53.79 20.74
C ARG A 3 -45.45 52.30 20.59
N GLU A 4 -44.45 51.42 20.43
CA GLU A 4 -43.85 50.61 21.51
C GLU A 4 -44.60 49.26 21.61
N GLY A 5 -44.01 48.07 21.62
CA GLY A 5 -42.65 47.56 21.70
C GLY A 5 -42.76 46.05 21.94
N ARG A 6 -41.58 45.41 22.13
CA ARG A 6 -41.31 44.04 22.63
C ARG A 6 -40.91 42.98 21.61
N ASP A 7 -39.60 42.78 21.55
CA ASP A 7 -38.90 41.59 22.04
C ASP A 7 -39.55 40.22 21.82
N ALA A 8 -38.87 39.40 21.01
CA ALA A 8 -38.78 37.96 21.24
C ALA A 8 -37.50 37.41 20.58
N ASP A 9 -36.46 37.29 21.39
CA ASP A 9 -35.36 36.34 21.23
C ASP A 9 -35.84 34.98 20.68
N ARG A 10 -35.29 34.57 19.54
CA ARG A 10 -35.24 33.14 19.19
C ARG A 10 -34.15 32.81 18.16
N TYR A 11 -32.89 33.04 18.52
CA TYR A 11 -31.81 32.28 17.89
C TYR A 11 -31.72 30.92 18.57
N GLY A 12 -32.38 29.93 17.97
CA GLY A 12 -32.23 28.53 18.33
C GLY A 12 -30.78 28.11 18.09
N ALA A 13 -30.08 27.79 19.17
CA ALA A 13 -28.80 27.12 19.15
C ALA A 13 -28.98 25.73 18.51
N LEU A 14 -28.61 25.60 17.24
CA LEU A 14 -28.39 24.31 16.62
C LEU A 14 -27.04 23.79 17.11
N ALA A 15 -27.12 22.67 17.81
CA ALA A 15 -26.02 21.97 18.46
C ALA A 15 -24.77 21.83 17.58
N PRO A 16 -23.56 21.93 18.16
CA PRO A 16 -22.36 21.49 17.48
C PRO A 16 -22.54 19.99 17.20
N GLN A 17 -22.53 19.65 15.92
CA GLN A 17 -22.51 18.27 15.47
C GLN A 17 -21.16 17.73 15.89
N GLU A 18 -21.15 17.05 17.04
CA GLU A 18 -20.06 16.25 17.53
C GLU A 18 -19.87 15.10 16.55
N GLY A 19 -19.25 15.42 15.42
CA GLY A 19 -18.64 14.48 14.51
C GLY A 19 -17.52 13.83 15.28
N ARG A 20 -17.89 12.85 16.11
CA ARG A 20 -17.03 11.80 16.63
C ARG A 20 -16.52 11.07 15.40
N ARG A 21 -15.54 11.68 14.72
CA ARG A 21 -14.59 11.01 13.86
C ARG A 21 -13.94 10.03 14.80
N THR A 22 -14.53 8.84 14.90
CA THR A 22 -13.86 7.65 15.38
C THR A 22 -12.58 7.62 14.56
N ARG A 23 -11.51 8.14 15.17
CA ARG A 23 -10.16 8.07 14.64
C ARG A 23 -9.89 6.59 14.67
N HIS A 24 -10.22 5.93 13.56
CA HIS A 24 -9.89 4.54 13.34
C HIS A 24 -8.39 4.51 13.56
N ILE A 25 -7.95 3.83 14.62
CA ILE A 25 -6.54 3.65 14.89
C ILE A 25 -6.09 2.63 13.84
N SER A 26 -5.73 3.14 12.67
CA SER A 26 -5.28 2.39 11.50
C SER A 26 -3.87 1.87 11.78
N THR A 27 -3.79 0.82 12.58
CA THR A 27 -2.53 0.13 12.86
C THR A 27 -2.01 -0.50 11.57
N ALA A 28 -0.89 0.02 11.05
CA ALA A 28 -0.10 -0.45 9.90
C ALA A 28 -0.78 -0.48 8.52
N ARG A 29 -2.12 -0.52 8.41
CA ARG A 29 -2.83 -0.65 7.12
C ARG A 29 -2.75 0.60 6.22
N GLU A 30 -2.37 1.76 6.75
CA GLU A 30 -2.40 3.04 6.01
C GLU A 30 -1.05 3.54 5.45
N THR A 31 0.09 2.94 5.77
CA THR A 31 1.42 3.49 5.39
C THR A 31 2.19 2.57 4.46
N ARG A 32 1.52 1.92 3.50
CA ARG A 32 2.17 1.07 2.50
C ARG A 32 1.96 1.63 1.11
N ARG A 33 3.04 2.14 0.52
CA ARG A 33 3.04 2.66 -0.84
C ARG A 33 3.18 1.51 -1.83
N VAL A 34 2.23 1.38 -2.75
CA VAL A 34 2.33 0.45 -3.87
C VAL A 34 3.38 0.95 -4.86
N VAL A 35 4.32 0.07 -5.22
CA VAL A 35 5.49 0.41 -6.06
C VAL A 35 5.64 -0.47 -7.30
N GLY A 36 4.86 -1.54 -7.40
CA GLY A 36 4.92 -2.43 -8.56
C GLY A 36 3.79 -3.44 -8.61
N ARG A 37 3.76 -4.21 -9.69
CA ARG A 37 2.87 -5.38 -9.86
C ARG A 37 3.69 -6.60 -10.23
N LEU A 38 3.50 -7.69 -9.52
CA LEU A 38 4.10 -8.98 -9.85
C LEU A 38 3.50 -9.54 -11.12
N ARG A 39 4.34 -10.20 -11.91
CA ARG A 39 3.96 -10.97 -13.09
C ARG A 39 4.14 -12.45 -12.77
N LYS A 40 4.51 -13.24 -13.78
CA LYS A 40 4.78 -14.66 -13.62
C LYS A 40 6.10 -14.89 -12.87
N PRO A 41 6.22 -16.01 -12.12
CA PRO A 41 7.50 -16.47 -11.62
C PRO A 41 8.50 -16.69 -12.76
N HIS A 42 9.76 -16.40 -12.48
CA HIS A 42 10.88 -16.49 -13.39
C HIS A 42 11.84 -17.61 -12.95
N GLY A 43 12.22 -18.48 -13.88
CA GLY A 43 13.09 -19.63 -13.59
C GLY A 43 12.50 -20.58 -12.55
N GLN A 44 13.40 -21.30 -11.86
CA GLN A 44 13.05 -22.30 -10.84
C GLN A 44 13.37 -21.88 -9.40
N HIS A 45 14.15 -20.80 -9.23
CA HIS A 45 14.71 -20.40 -7.93
C HIS A 45 13.92 -19.33 -7.18
N GLY A 46 12.61 -19.21 -7.45
CA GLY A 46 11.73 -18.27 -6.75
C GLY A 46 11.91 -16.80 -7.14
N GLU A 47 12.56 -16.52 -8.28
CA GLU A 47 12.58 -15.15 -8.83
C GLU A 47 11.21 -14.77 -9.37
N VAL A 48 10.87 -13.49 -9.28
CA VAL A 48 9.63 -12.93 -9.80
C VAL A 48 9.90 -11.72 -10.66
N ALA A 49 9.16 -11.58 -11.75
CA ALA A 49 9.16 -10.37 -12.55
C ALA A 49 8.18 -9.34 -11.95
N VAL A 50 8.61 -8.08 -11.88
CA VAL A 50 7.84 -6.95 -11.35
C VAL A 50 7.78 -5.85 -12.41
N ILE A 51 6.57 -5.44 -12.78
CA ILE A 51 6.36 -4.19 -13.50
C ILE A 51 6.42 -3.05 -12.47
N PRO A 52 7.35 -2.09 -12.61
CA PRO A 52 7.41 -0.95 -11.70
C PRO A 52 6.24 0.00 -11.93
N LEU A 53 5.70 0.56 -10.85
CA LEU A 53 4.68 1.61 -10.84
C LEU A 53 5.23 2.94 -10.28
N VAL A 54 6.55 3.06 -10.24
CA VAL A 54 7.30 4.23 -9.76
C VAL A 54 8.34 4.64 -10.80
N GLU A 55 8.72 5.90 -10.78
CA GLU A 55 9.67 6.48 -11.75
C GLU A 55 11.09 5.90 -11.61
N ASN A 56 11.56 5.74 -10.37
CA ASN A 56 12.92 5.28 -10.07
C ASN A 56 12.91 3.92 -9.35
N PRO A 57 12.49 2.82 -9.98
CA PRO A 57 12.36 1.52 -9.32
C PRO A 57 13.69 0.97 -8.83
N GLY A 58 14.81 1.41 -9.43
CA GLY A 58 16.14 0.99 -9.03
C GLY A 58 16.57 1.48 -7.64
N THR A 59 15.93 2.53 -7.09
CA THR A 59 16.16 3.00 -5.72
C THR A 59 15.23 2.30 -4.72
N VAL A 60 14.11 1.75 -5.18
CA VAL A 60 13.13 1.05 -4.35
C VAL A 60 13.51 -0.42 -4.16
N PHE A 61 13.84 -1.13 -5.24
CA PHE A 61 14.11 -2.57 -5.20
C PHE A 61 15.56 -2.92 -4.89
N VAL A 62 16.27 -2.08 -4.13
CA VAL A 62 17.67 -2.33 -3.75
C VAL A 62 17.80 -3.59 -2.89
N PRO A 63 18.94 -4.31 -2.95
CA PRO A 63 19.20 -5.38 -1.99
C PRO A 63 18.99 -4.89 -0.55
N LYS A 64 18.46 -5.76 0.32
CA LYS A 64 18.02 -5.48 1.69
C LYS A 64 16.76 -4.63 1.84
N ALA A 65 16.17 -4.11 0.76
CA ALA A 65 14.85 -3.51 0.82
C ALA A 65 13.80 -4.53 1.29
N ARG A 66 12.84 -4.06 2.09
CA ARG A 66 11.70 -4.85 2.57
C ARG A 66 10.49 -4.53 1.70
N VAL A 67 9.91 -5.56 1.10
CA VAL A 67 8.69 -5.43 0.29
C VAL A 67 7.58 -6.34 0.80
N TYR A 68 6.36 -6.01 0.44
CA TYR A 68 5.15 -6.77 0.75
C TYR A 68 4.46 -7.14 -0.55
N VAL A 69 3.90 -8.34 -0.59
CA VAL A 69 2.95 -8.75 -1.63
C VAL A 69 1.56 -8.50 -1.10
N LEU A 70 0.77 -7.71 -1.81
CA LEU A 70 -0.60 -7.38 -1.45
C LEU A 70 -1.57 -7.90 -2.51
N ASN A 71 -2.77 -8.29 -2.08
CA ASN A 71 -3.88 -8.50 -3.01
C ASN A 71 -4.45 -7.17 -3.53
N GLU A 72 -5.45 -7.24 -4.42
CA GLU A 72 -6.11 -6.06 -5.00
C GLU A 72 -6.77 -5.18 -3.92
N GLU A 73 -7.30 -5.78 -2.85
CA GLU A 73 -7.86 -5.07 -1.68
C GLU A 73 -6.80 -4.53 -0.71
N ARG A 74 -5.51 -4.57 -1.08
CA ARG A 74 -4.36 -4.13 -0.26
C ARG A 74 -4.17 -4.92 1.05
N THR A 75 -4.65 -6.16 1.09
CA THR A 75 -4.37 -7.11 2.17
C THR A 75 -3.04 -7.79 1.91
N VAL A 76 -2.21 -7.91 2.94
CA VAL A 76 -0.88 -8.56 2.84
C VAL A 76 -1.06 -10.06 2.62
N LEU A 77 -0.54 -10.55 1.48
CA LEU A 77 -0.44 -11.98 1.15
C LEU A 77 0.91 -12.57 1.58
N ALA A 78 1.98 -11.77 1.48
CA ALA A 78 3.32 -12.18 1.91
C ALA A 78 4.16 -10.97 2.32
N GLY A 79 5.12 -11.22 3.21
CA GLY A 79 6.13 -10.26 3.60
C GLY A 79 6.16 -10.00 5.11
N PRO A 80 7.14 -9.22 5.59
CA PRO A 80 8.16 -8.52 4.79
C PRO A 80 9.12 -9.50 4.10
N LEU A 81 9.29 -9.33 2.79
CA LEU A 81 10.26 -10.05 1.97
C LEU A 81 11.49 -9.18 1.79
N VAL A 82 12.67 -9.73 2.09
CA VAL A 82 13.94 -9.01 1.92
C VAL A 82 14.47 -9.27 0.52
N VAL A 83 14.67 -8.21 -0.27
CA VAL A 83 15.26 -8.32 -1.60
C VAL A 83 16.71 -8.80 -1.46
N ALA A 84 17.02 -9.98 -1.97
CA ALA A 84 18.37 -10.52 -2.00
C ALA A 84 19.13 -10.04 -3.24
N ARG A 85 18.45 -10.04 -4.39
CA ARG A 85 19.04 -9.65 -5.67
C ARG A 85 18.00 -9.01 -6.58
N ARG A 86 18.48 -8.13 -7.46
CA ARG A 86 17.67 -7.43 -8.47
C ARG A 86 18.39 -7.41 -9.81
N ARG A 87 17.64 -7.47 -10.91
CA ARG A 87 18.14 -7.23 -12.27
C ARG A 87 17.08 -6.51 -13.09
N SER A 88 17.50 -5.55 -13.89
CA SER A 88 16.65 -4.98 -14.94
C SER A 88 16.41 -6.02 -16.04
N TYR A 89 15.17 -6.17 -16.48
CA TYR A 89 14.77 -7.14 -17.50
C TYR A 89 13.70 -6.54 -18.40
N HIS A 90 14.09 -6.07 -19.58
CA HIS A 90 13.23 -5.25 -20.46
C HIS A 90 12.61 -4.06 -19.70
N ARG A 91 11.28 -3.99 -19.61
CA ARG A 91 10.53 -2.96 -18.87
C ARG A 91 10.17 -3.39 -17.44
N GLU A 92 10.73 -4.50 -16.98
CA GLU A 92 10.43 -5.16 -15.71
C GLU A 92 11.70 -5.29 -14.85
N TRP A 93 11.52 -5.72 -13.61
CA TRP A 93 12.59 -6.07 -12.68
C TRP A 93 12.46 -7.53 -12.28
N LEU A 94 13.54 -8.29 -12.36
CA LEU A 94 13.63 -9.61 -11.74
C LEU A 94 14.12 -9.45 -10.31
N LEU A 95 13.29 -9.84 -9.35
CA LEU A 95 13.61 -9.82 -7.93
C LEU A 95 13.75 -11.25 -7.42
N GLY A 96 14.78 -11.48 -6.61
CA GLY A 96 14.90 -12.66 -5.75
C GLY A 96 14.91 -12.22 -4.30
N PHE A 97 14.31 -13.03 -3.42
CA PHE A 97 14.17 -12.72 -2.00
C PHE A 97 14.96 -13.70 -1.14
N GLU A 98 15.37 -13.24 0.04
CA GLU A 98 16.01 -14.11 1.03
C GLU A 98 15.04 -15.23 1.47
N GLY A 99 15.52 -16.47 1.50
CA GLY A 99 14.73 -17.63 1.89
C GLY A 99 13.71 -18.13 0.85
N VAL A 100 13.49 -17.40 -0.25
CA VAL A 100 12.58 -17.80 -1.32
C VAL A 100 13.39 -18.41 -2.47
N THR A 101 13.44 -19.74 -2.50
CA THR A 101 14.35 -20.49 -3.39
C THR A 101 13.65 -21.41 -4.38
N SER A 102 12.31 -21.42 -4.41
CA SER A 102 11.53 -22.28 -5.30
C SER A 102 10.46 -21.51 -6.05
N ARG A 103 10.20 -21.95 -7.29
CA ARG A 103 9.11 -21.43 -8.12
C ARG A 103 7.74 -21.59 -7.45
N ALA A 104 7.51 -22.74 -6.79
CA ALA A 104 6.24 -23.03 -6.15
C ALA A 104 5.88 -22.02 -5.05
N ALA A 105 6.87 -21.52 -4.30
CA ALA A 105 6.66 -20.54 -3.24
C ALA A 105 6.11 -19.20 -3.73
N VAL A 106 6.29 -18.87 -5.01
CA VAL A 106 5.94 -17.57 -5.59
C VAL A 106 4.82 -17.65 -6.63
N GLU A 107 4.34 -18.85 -6.95
CA GLU A 107 3.34 -19.06 -8.01
C GLU A 107 1.99 -18.40 -7.67
N SER A 108 1.62 -18.37 -6.38
CA SER A 108 0.39 -17.70 -5.91
C SER A 108 0.45 -16.17 -5.93
N TRP A 109 1.63 -15.57 -6.15
CA TRP A 109 1.81 -14.12 -6.14
C TRP A 109 1.61 -13.48 -7.52
N ARG A 110 1.25 -14.28 -8.51
CA ARG A 110 0.96 -13.81 -9.86
C ARG A 110 -0.08 -12.70 -9.85
N ASP A 111 0.21 -11.63 -10.57
CA ASP A 111 -0.65 -10.46 -10.79
C ASP A 111 -0.98 -9.65 -9.51
N GLN A 112 -0.34 -9.98 -8.38
CA GLN A 112 -0.48 -9.27 -7.10
C GLN A 112 0.35 -7.98 -7.05
N LEU A 113 0.02 -7.11 -6.11
CA LEU A 113 0.70 -5.83 -5.92
C LEU A 113 1.98 -5.99 -5.08
N VAL A 114 2.96 -5.14 -5.34
CA VAL A 114 4.16 -4.99 -4.51
C VAL A 114 4.12 -3.64 -3.81
N ALA A 115 4.35 -3.63 -2.49
CA ALA A 115 4.41 -2.42 -1.70
C ALA A 115 5.64 -2.37 -0.80
N VAL A 116 5.98 -1.17 -0.35
CA VAL A 116 6.98 -0.90 0.69
C VAL A 116 6.30 -0.17 1.84
N ASP A 117 6.87 -0.24 3.04
CA ASP A 117 6.49 0.69 4.10
C ASP A 117 6.90 2.11 3.69
N GLU A 118 6.09 3.12 4.05
CA GLU A 118 6.46 4.53 3.95
C GLU A 118 7.45 4.96 5.04
#